data_AF-A0AA92V7X1-F1
#
_entry.id   AF-A0AA92V7X1-F1
#
_cell.length_a   1.000
_cell.length_b   1.000
_cell.length_c   1.000
_cell.angle_alpha   90.00
_cell.angle_beta   90.00
_cell.angle_gamma   90.00
#
_symmetry.space_group_name_H-M   'P 1'
#
loop_
_entity.id
_entity.type
_entity.pdbx_description
1 polymer ?
#
loop_
_entity_poly.entity_id
_entity_poly.type
_entity_poly.pdbx_seq_one_letter_code
_entity_poly.pdbx_strand_id
1 'polypeptide(L)' 'MIATLSTCAQLERDKISFRLQSGRKRFIDKGGKLGRKVGSVKTEEQMKVEYREVISLLRKGYSVRDVAKLSG' A
#
# COMPACT_ATOMS: atom_id res chain seq x y z
N MET A 1 -15.95 -42.13 8.53
CA MET A 1 -14.51 -41.95 8.27
C MET A 1 -14.17 -40.68 7.46
N ILE A 2 -15.16 -39.92 6.95
CA ILE A 2 -14.94 -38.66 6.21
C ILE A 2 -14.66 -37.48 7.16
N ALA A 3 -15.41 -37.39 8.26
CA ALA A 3 -15.25 -36.32 9.26
C ALA A 3 -13.84 -36.32 9.90
N THR A 4 -13.30 -37.49 10.22
CA THR A 4 -11.97 -37.64 10.84
C THR A 4 -10.84 -37.17 9.92
N LEU A 5 -10.89 -37.52 8.63
CA LEU A 5 -9.91 -37.06 7.65
C LEU A 5 -10.04 -35.54 7.39
N SER A 6 -11.27 -35.02 7.35
CA SER A 6 -11.53 -33.59 7.22
C SER A 6 -10.97 -32.79 8.40
N THR A 7 -11.13 -33.28 9.63
CA THR A 7 -10.55 -32.65 10.82
C THR A 7 -9.03 -32.66 10.81
N CYS A 8 -8.40 -33.76 10.36
CA CYS A 8 -6.94 -33.81 10.23
C CYS A 8 -6.44 -32.75 9.22
N ALA A 9 -7.08 -32.67 8.06
CA ALA A 9 -6.74 -31.67 7.05
C ALA A 9 -6.96 -30.22 7.51
N GLN A 10 -7.97 -29.97 8.36
CA GLN A 10 -8.20 -28.65 8.96
C GLN A 10 -7.09 -28.30 9.95
N LEU A 11 -6.72 -29.22 10.84
CA LEU A 11 -5.65 -29.02 11.81
C LEU A 11 -4.29 -28.76 11.16
N GLU A 12 -3.99 -29.43 10.04
CA GLU A 12 -2.77 -29.18 9.27
C GLU A 12 -2.75 -27.78 8.67
N ARG A 13 -3.88 -27.33 8.08
CA ARG A 13 -4.01 -25.96 7.56
C ARG A 13 -3.85 -24.91 8.66
N ASP A 14 -4.46 -25.14 9.82
CA ASP A 14 -4.39 -24.21 10.95
C ASP A 14 -2.97 -24.11 11.51
N LYS A 15 -2.24 -25.23 11.58
CA LYS A 15 -0.81 -25.24 11.97
C LYS A 15 0.06 -24.43 11.00
N ILE A 16 -0.18 -24.56 9.69
CA ILE A 16 0.55 -23.77 8.68
C ILE A 16 0.25 -22.29 8.86
N SER A 17 -1.03 -21.93 8.99
CA SER A 17 -1.46 -20.54 9.20
C SER A 17 -0.84 -19.94 10.46
N PHE A 18 -0.87 -20.68 11.59
CA PHE A 18 -0.30 -20.24 12.85
C PHE A 18 1.20 -19.92 12.73
N ARG A 19 1.97 -20.81 12.10
CA ARG A 19 3.42 -20.61 11.92
C ARG A 19 3.72 -19.40 11.03
N LEU A 20 2.96 -19.22 9.94
CA LEU A 20 3.10 -18.08 9.04
C LEU A 20 2.75 -16.76 9.74
N GLN A 21 1.66 -16.75 10.52
CA GLN A 21 1.24 -15.56 11.27
C GLN A 21 2.25 -15.20 12.38
N SER A 22 2.77 -16.20 13.09
CA SER A 22 3.83 -16.00 14.10
C SER A 22 5.10 -15.40 13.48
N GLY A 23 5.56 -15.96 12.36
CA GLY A 23 6.71 -15.42 11.62
C GLY A 23 6.46 -14.00 11.09
N ARG A 24 5.28 -13.76 10.52
CA ARG A 24 4.85 -12.44 10.04
C ARG A 24 4.87 -11.41 11.17
N LYS A 25 4.28 -11.74 12.32
CA LYS A 25 4.25 -10.86 13.49
C LYS A 25 5.67 -10.50 13.94
N ARG A 26 6.56 -11.50 14.07
CA ARG A 26 7.97 -11.28 14.43
C ARG A 26 8.71 -10.37 13.43
N PHE A 27 8.41 -10.46 12.14
CA PHE A 27 9.02 -9.59 11.13
C PHE A 27 8.54 -8.13 11.26
N ILE A 28 7.23 -7.94 11.48
CA ILE A 28 6.64 -6.60 11.70
C ILE A 28 7.19 -5.99 13.00
N ASP A 29 7.26 -6.76 14.09
CA ASP A 29 7.79 -6.30 15.38
C ASP A 29 9.25 -5.87 15.29
N LYS A 30 10.02 -6.48 14.37
CA LYS A 30 11.40 -6.09 14.06
C LYS A 30 11.52 -4.88 13.12
N GLY A 31 10.42 -4.21 12.79
CA GLY A 31 10.38 -3.05 11.89
C GLY A 31 10.29 -3.39 10.41
N GLY A 32 10.06 -4.66 10.06
CA GLY A 32 9.83 -5.10 8.69
C GLY A 32 8.52 -4.54 8.12
N LYS A 33 8.58 -3.92 6.94
CA LYS A 33 7.39 -3.41 6.24
C LYS A 33 6.88 -4.43 5.23
N LEU A 34 5.58 -4.71 5.26
CA LEU A 34 4.88 -5.60 4.33
C LEU A 34 4.05 -4.78 3.35
N GLY A 35 3.79 -5.35 2.18
CA GLY A 35 3.01 -4.72 1.12
C GLY A 35 3.88 -4.16 -0.02
N ARG A 36 3.25 -3.38 -0.89
CA ARG A 36 3.91 -2.79 -2.06
C ARG A 36 5.02 -1.85 -1.60
N LYS A 37 6.21 -1.98 -2.21
CA LYS A 37 7.29 -1.01 -1.99
C LYS A 37 6.77 0.39 -2.33
N VAL A 38 7.03 1.35 -1.44
CA VAL A 38 6.78 2.76 -1.76
C VAL A 38 7.65 3.09 -2.97
N GLY A 39 7.04 3.64 -4.02
CA GLY A 39 7.76 4.08 -5.20
C GLY A 39 8.71 5.23 -4.88
N SER A 40 9.41 5.71 -5.91
CA SER A 40 10.12 7.00 -5.81
C SER A 40 9.10 8.12 -5.59
N VAL A 41 9.27 8.87 -4.51
CA VAL A 41 8.56 10.12 -4.30
C VAL A 41 9.44 11.23 -4.87
N LYS A 42 8.90 12.03 -5.80
CA LYS A 42 9.61 13.22 -6.31
C LYS A 42 9.81 14.19 -5.15
N THR A 43 10.97 14.85 -5.09
CA THR A 43 11.20 15.87 -4.06
C THR A 43 10.32 17.10 -4.30
N GLU A 44 10.05 17.89 -3.26
CA GLU A 44 9.23 19.10 -3.40
C GLU A 44 9.77 20.07 -4.46
N GLU A 45 11.10 20.15 -4.59
CA GLU A 45 11.76 20.99 -5.58
C GLU A 45 11.48 20.51 -7.01
N GLN A 46 11.59 19.20 -7.25
CA GLN A 46 11.24 18.60 -8.54
C GLN A 46 9.78 18.84 -8.87
N MET A 47 8.87 18.70 -7.90
CA MET A 47 7.45 18.95 -8.09
C MET A 47 7.15 20.42 -8.41
N LYS A 48 7.84 21.37 -7.77
CA LYS A 48 7.68 22.81 -8.03
C LYS A 48 8.13 23.20 -9.44
N VAL A 49 9.16 22.53 -9.97
CA VAL A 49 9.64 22.76 -11.34
C VAL A 49 8.66 22.19 -12.36
N GLU A 50 8.30 20.91 -12.20
CA GLU A 50 7.48 20.19 -13.19
C GLU A 50 6.02 20.65 -13.23
N TYR A 51 5.44 21.01 -12.08
CA TYR A 51 4.02 21.35 -11.95
C TYR A 51 3.76 22.82 -11.62
N ARG A 52 4.65 23.73 -12.05
CA ARG A 52 4.56 25.17 -11.73
C ARG A 52 3.21 25.79 -12.09
N GLU A 53 2.66 25.42 -13.25
CA GLU A 53 1.39 25.94 -13.75
C GLU A 53 0.19 25.42 -12.96
N VAL A 54 0.17 24.12 -12.67
CA VAL A 54 -0.84 23.47 -11.81
C VAL A 54 -0.87 24.15 -10.43
N ILE A 55 0.30 24.37 -9.83
CA ILE A 55 0.43 25.04 -8.52
C ILE A 55 -0.10 26.48 -8.58
N SER A 56 0.20 27.22 -9.66
CA SER A 56 -0.29 28.59 -9.86
C SER A 56 -1.82 28.63 -9.98
N LEU A 57 -2.41 27.72 -10.75
CA LEU A 57 -3.86 27.64 -10.93
C LEU A 57 -4.59 27.28 -9.64
N LEU A 58 -4.06 26.31 -8.88
CA LEU A 58 -4.61 25.96 -7.57
C LEU A 58 -4.53 27.14 -6.58
N ARG A 59 -3.43 27.90 -6.57
CA ARG A 59 -3.28 29.10 -5.73
C ARG A 59 -4.24 30.22 -6.11
N LYS A 60 -4.64 30.32 -7.38
CA LYS A 60 -5.65 31.28 -7.86
C LYS A 60 -7.09 30.90 -7.49
N GLY A 61 -7.31 29.72 -6.90
CA GLY A 61 -8.63 29.27 -6.42
C GLY A 61 -9.45 28.50 -7.45
N TYR A 62 -8.84 28.03 -8.54
CA TYR A 62 -9.53 27.17 -9.51
C TYR A 62 -9.85 25.79 -8.91
N SER A 63 -10.98 25.19 -9.34
CA SER A 63 -11.37 23.86 -8.88
C SER A 63 -10.43 22.78 -9.43
N VAL A 64 -10.20 21.70 -8.67
CA VAL A 64 -9.34 20.58 -9.09
C VAL A 64 -9.77 20.00 -10.44
N ARG A 65 -11.08 20.02 -10.72
CA ARG A 65 -11.64 19.57 -12.00
C ARG A 65 -11.21 20.45 -13.17
N ASP A 66 -11.20 21.76 -12.98
CA ASP A 66 -10.85 22.70 -14.04
C ASP A 66 -9.33 22.68 -14.29
N VAL A 67 -8.53 22.58 -13.22
CA VAL A 67 -7.07 22.43 -13.34
C VAL A 67 -6.72 21.13 -14.06
N ALA A 68 -7.39 20.02 -13.76
CA ALA A 68 -7.15 18.74 -14.45
C ALA A 68 -7.50 18.78 -15.95
N LYS A 69 -8.47 19.59 -16.36
CA LYS A 69 -8.79 19.82 -17.79
C LYS A 69 -7.80 20.73 -18.50
N LEU A 70 -7.22 21.69 -17.77
CA LEU A 70 -6.28 22.68 -18.32
C LEU A 70 -4.84 22.17 -18.39
N SER A 71 -4.50 21.20 -17.53
CA SER A 71 -3.13 20.67 -17.38
C SER A 71 -3.00 19.18 -17.73
N GLY A 72 -4.07 18.58 -18.29
CA GLY A 72 -4.15 17.17 -18.68
C GLY A 72 -4.00 16.98 -20.18
#